data_AF-A0A8B3FK75-F1
#
_entry.id   AF-A0A8B3FK75-F1
#
_cell.length_a   1.000
_cell.length_b   1.000
_cell.length_c   1.000
_cell.angle_alpha   90.00
_cell.angle_beta   90.00
_cell.angle_gamma   90.00
#
_symmetry.space_group_name_H-M   'P 1'
#
loop_
_entity.id
_entity.type
_entity.pdbx_description
1 polymer ?
#
loop_
_entity_poly.entity_id
_entity_poly.type
_entity_poly.pdbx_seq_one_letter_code
_entity_poly.pdbx_strand_id
1 'polypeptide(L)'
;MARYGYDALGRRTRKTVTWGDSGKQEETRFLWEGFRLLQARQADRTESYLYDPTIWWSPLARITQQPGAPDGDIRWFNTELDGAPLEMTDAEGAVRWSGDYGSFGAVNGQTQDSEGLRHGCKYPCKTAHSLLEIFRHTDYVT
;
A
#
# COMPACT_ATOMS: atom_id res chain seq x y z
N MET A 1 -6.16 18.40 8.12
CA MET A 1 -5.00 18.91 7.32
C MET A 1 -3.95 17.81 7.20
N ALA A 2 -3.23 17.71 6.09
CA ALA A 2 -2.10 16.77 5.95
C ALA A 2 -0.80 17.54 5.68
N ARG A 3 0.31 17.07 6.28
CA ARG A 3 1.67 17.57 6.05
C ARG A 3 2.58 16.41 5.66
N TYR A 4 3.50 16.66 4.74
CA TYR A 4 4.39 15.64 4.18
C TYR A 4 5.85 16.06 4.35
N GLY A 5 6.71 15.08 4.56
CA GLY A 5 8.16 15.22 4.54
C GLY A 5 8.75 14.34 3.46
N TYR A 6 9.82 14.83 2.83
CA TYR A 6 10.47 14.18 1.71
C TYR A 6 11.98 14.16 1.91
N ASP A 7 12.67 13.20 1.29
CA ASP A 7 14.13 13.22 1.17
C ASP A 7 14.60 13.95 -0.10
N ALA A 8 15.92 14.02 -0.30
CA ALA A 8 16.52 14.70 -1.44
C ALA A 8 16.20 14.06 -2.81
N LEU A 9 15.74 12.80 -2.83
CA LEU A 9 15.29 12.09 -4.03
C LEU A 9 13.80 12.29 -4.30
N GLY A 10 13.11 13.11 -3.49
CA GLY A 10 11.68 13.37 -3.63
C GLY A 10 10.78 12.25 -3.09
N ARG A 11 11.34 11.25 -2.40
CA ARG A 11 10.55 10.16 -1.80
C ARG A 11 9.95 10.63 -0.49
N ARG A 12 8.70 10.25 -0.23
CA ARG A 12 8.00 10.62 1.01
C ARG A 12 8.62 9.86 2.19
N THR A 13 9.14 10.56 3.18
CA THR A 13 9.70 9.98 4.42
C THR A 13 8.76 10.09 5.61
N ARG A 14 7.82 11.04 5.56
CA ARG A 14 6.83 11.27 6.63
C ARG A 14 5.49 11.77 6.08
N LYS A 15 4.40 11.34 6.70
CA LYS A 15 3.06 11.91 6.54
C LYS A 15 2.47 12.15 7.91
N THR A 16 1.96 13.35 8.17
CA THR A 16 1.20 13.68 9.39
C THR A 16 -0.20 14.12 8.97
N VAL A 17 -1.23 13.45 9.48
CA VAL A 17 -2.63 13.80 9.27
C VAL A 17 -3.19 14.33 10.58
N THR A 18 -3.74 15.54 10.55
CA THR A 18 -4.46 16.15 11.68
C THR A 18 -5.95 16.08 11.43
N TRP A 19 -6.67 15.41 12.33
CA TRP A 19 -8.08 15.09 12.24
C TRP A 19 -8.95 16.12 12.98
N GLY A 20 -9.63 16.99 12.23
CA GLY A 20 -10.70 17.88 12.69
C GLY A 20 -10.40 18.68 13.97
N ASP A 21 -11.47 19.04 14.68
CA ASP A 21 -11.43 19.89 15.88
C ASP A 21 -10.74 19.23 17.08
N SER A 22 -10.59 17.91 17.06
CA SER A 22 -9.87 17.16 18.10
C SER A 22 -8.37 17.48 18.13
N GLY A 23 -7.81 17.98 17.02
CA GLY A 23 -6.37 18.18 16.86
C GLY A 23 -5.55 16.88 16.86
N LYS A 24 -6.20 15.69 16.88
CA LYS A 24 -5.50 14.40 16.90
C LYS A 24 -4.59 14.29 15.67
N GLN A 25 -3.32 13.99 15.91
CA GLN A 25 -2.34 13.77 14.86
C GLN A 25 -2.03 12.28 14.71
N GLU A 26 -2.10 11.79 13.48
CA GLU A 26 -1.63 10.47 13.09
C GLU A 26 -0.41 10.64 12.18
N GLU A 27 0.65 9.91 12.50
CA GLU A 27 1.90 9.95 11.75
C GLU A 27 2.19 8.61 11.09
N THR A 28 2.66 8.69 9.86
CA THR A 28 3.25 7.57 9.12
C THR A 28 4.68 7.92 8.75
N ARG A 29 5.63 7.02 9.04
CA ARG A 29 7.03 7.10 8.61
C ARG A 29 7.31 6.04 7.58
N PHE A 30 8.08 6.41 6.56
CA PHE A 30 8.39 5.54 5.43
C PHE A 30 9.87 5.26 5.36
N LEU A 31 10.24 4.00 5.17
CA LEU A 31 11.60 3.52 4.97
C LEU A 31 11.75 3.01 3.55
N TRP A 32 12.80 3.46 2.86
CA TRP A 32 13.03 3.16 1.45
C TRP A 32 14.39 2.51 1.21
N GLU A 33 14.46 1.60 0.24
CA GLU A 33 15.68 1.10 -0.40
C GLU A 33 15.60 1.41 -1.89
N GLY A 34 16.44 2.32 -2.40
CA GLY A 34 16.25 2.86 -3.75
C GLY A 34 14.82 3.38 -3.93
N PHE A 35 14.06 2.85 -4.89
CA PHE A 35 12.65 3.20 -5.07
C PHE A 35 11.67 2.16 -4.50
N ARG A 36 12.16 1.21 -3.71
CA ARG A 36 11.34 0.20 -3.02
C ARG A 36 10.98 0.70 -1.63
N LEU A 37 9.68 0.72 -1.33
CA LEU A 37 9.20 1.02 0.01
C LEU A 37 9.43 -0.23 0.86
N LEU A 38 10.34 -0.19 1.83
CA LEU A 38 10.56 -1.33 2.72
C LEU A 38 9.54 -1.38 3.84
N GLN A 39 9.21 -0.23 4.43
CA GLN A 39 8.28 -0.17 5.55
C GLN A 39 7.46 1.12 5.62
N ALA A 40 6.22 1.00 6.09
CA ALA A 40 5.38 2.10 6.55
C ALA A 40 5.02 1.88 8.03
N ARG A 41 5.40 2.82 8.90
CA ARG A 41 5.26 2.69 10.36
C ARG A 41 4.30 3.72 10.91
N GLN A 42 3.32 3.26 11.68
CA GLN A 42 2.36 4.05 12.44
C GLN A 42 2.46 3.65 13.91
N ALA A 43 1.76 4.37 14.80
CA ALA A 43 1.79 4.08 16.23
C ALA A 43 1.18 2.70 16.57
N ASP A 44 0.23 2.25 15.78
CA ASP A 44 -0.57 1.03 15.99
C ASP A 44 -0.15 -0.16 15.12
N ARG A 45 0.73 0.05 14.12
CA ARG A 45 1.20 -1.03 13.25
C ARG A 45 2.47 -0.66 12.47
N THR A 46 3.19 -1.70 12.05
CA THR A 46 4.26 -1.62 11.06
C THR A 46 3.90 -2.52 9.88
N GLU A 47 3.84 -1.93 8.69
CA GLU A 47 3.68 -2.64 7.42
C GLU A 47 5.06 -2.78 6.80
N SER A 48 5.49 -4.03 6.54
CA SER A 48 6.76 -4.34 5.87
C SER A 48 6.48 -4.99 4.52
N TYR A 49 7.21 -4.58 3.49
CA TYR A 49 6.99 -5.00 2.12
C TYR A 49 8.14 -5.87 1.64
N LEU A 50 7.78 -7.02 1.06
CA LEU A 50 8.70 -7.98 0.45
C LEU A 50 8.56 -7.88 -1.06
N TYR A 51 9.68 -8.01 -1.76
CA TYR A 51 9.75 -7.92 -3.21
C TYR A 51 10.30 -9.22 -3.78
N ASP A 52 9.88 -9.55 -4.99
CA ASP A 52 10.38 -10.70 -5.73
C ASP A 52 11.88 -10.51 -6.04
N PRO A 53 12.74 -11.51 -5.78
CA PRO A 53 14.18 -11.40 -6.05
C PRO A 53 14.53 -11.54 -7.54
N THR A 54 13.63 -12.10 -8.34
CA THR A 54 13.81 -12.40 -9.77
C THR A 54 13.14 -11.36 -10.67
N ILE A 55 12.01 -10.79 -10.24
CA ILE A 55 11.29 -9.75 -10.97
C ILE A 55 11.51 -8.41 -10.29
N TRP A 56 12.24 -7.54 -10.97
CA TRP A 56 12.64 -6.28 -10.42
C TRP A 56 11.41 -5.39 -10.11
N TRP A 57 11.38 -4.79 -8.91
CA TRP A 57 10.31 -3.91 -8.39
C TRP A 57 8.95 -4.59 -8.14
N SER A 58 8.78 -5.88 -8.42
CA SER A 58 7.51 -6.56 -8.16
C SER A 58 7.32 -6.82 -6.67
N PRO A 59 6.30 -6.23 -6.01
CA PRO A 59 6.02 -6.54 -4.62
C PRO A 59 5.39 -7.94 -4.53
N LEU A 60 5.92 -8.75 -3.62
CA LEU A 60 5.49 -10.13 -3.41
C LEU A 60 4.48 -10.23 -2.27
N ALA A 61 4.77 -9.58 -1.14
CA ALA A 61 3.92 -9.67 0.04
C ALA A 61 4.05 -8.44 0.95
N ARG A 62 3.05 -8.24 1.79
CA ARG A 62 3.05 -7.28 2.89
C ARG A 62 2.81 -8.02 4.21
N ILE A 63 3.64 -7.73 5.20
CA ILE A 63 3.49 -8.20 6.57
C ILE A 63 3.06 -7.03 7.44
N THR A 64 1.91 -7.14 8.09
CA THR A 64 1.39 -6.12 9.01
C THR A 64 1.54 -6.61 10.44
N GLN A 65 2.47 -6.00 11.18
CA GLN A 65 2.70 -6.30 12.59
C GLN A 65 2.02 -5.24 13.47
N GLN A 66 1.15 -5.66 14.37
CA GLN A 66 0.63 -4.80 15.44
C GLN A 66 1.51 -4.92 16.69
N PRO A 67 1.73 -3.84 17.46
CA PRO A 67 2.46 -3.91 18.72
C PRO A 67 1.83 -4.92 19.69
N GLY A 68 2.62 -5.86 20.19
CA GLY A 68 2.17 -6.88 21.14
C GLY A 68 1.38 -8.04 20.52
N ALA A 69 1.11 -8.03 19.22
CA ALA A 69 0.57 -9.21 18.53
C ALA A 69 1.66 -10.28 18.40
N PRO A 70 1.35 -11.56 18.70
CA PRO A 70 2.33 -12.64 18.58
C PRO A 70 2.71 -12.90 17.11
N ASP A 71 1.76 -12.76 16.20
CA ASP A 71 1.90 -13.04 14.77
C ASP A 71 1.58 -11.80 13.92
N GLY A 72 2.17 -11.77 12.72
CA GLY A 72 1.92 -10.74 11.71
C GLY A 72 0.88 -11.20 10.69
N ASP A 73 0.04 -10.26 10.23
CA ASP A 73 -0.89 -10.50 9.13
C ASP A 73 -0.15 -10.41 7.80
N ILE A 74 0.04 -11.56 7.13
CA ILE A 74 0.70 -11.65 5.83
C ILE A 74 -0.35 -11.57 4.73
N ARG A 75 -0.06 -10.75 3.73
CA ARG A 75 -0.88 -10.65 2.52
C ARG A 75 -0.01 -10.72 1.28
N TRP A 76 -0.46 -11.47 0.27
CA TRP A 76 0.27 -11.71 -0.96
C TRP A 76 -0.26 -10.82 -2.07
N PHE A 77 0.62 -10.23 -2.86
CA PHE A 77 0.24 -9.47 -4.03
C PHE A 77 0.18 -10.36 -5.26
N ASN A 78 -0.90 -10.25 -6.02
CA ASN A 78 -1.01 -10.78 -7.37
C ASN A 78 -0.95 -9.59 -8.32
N THR A 79 0.11 -9.49 -9.11
CA THR A 79 0.35 -8.38 -10.04
C THR A 79 0.04 -8.79 -11.48
N GLU A 80 -0.36 -7.82 -12.31
CA GLU A 80 -0.32 -7.97 -13.77
C GLU A 80 1.13 -8.12 -14.27
N LEU A 81 1.27 -8.42 -15.56
CA LEU A 81 2.57 -8.57 -16.22
C LEU A 81 3.44 -7.30 -16.14
N ASP A 82 2.83 -6.13 -16.00
CA ASP A 82 3.51 -4.84 -15.85
C ASP A 82 3.82 -4.47 -14.38
N GLY A 83 3.41 -5.31 -13.42
CA GLY A 83 3.64 -5.09 -11.99
C GLY A 83 2.51 -4.35 -11.26
N ALA A 84 1.43 -3.95 -11.94
CA ALA A 84 0.26 -3.34 -11.28
C ALA A 84 -0.44 -4.37 -10.37
N PRO A 85 -0.80 -4.04 -9.11
CA PRO A 85 -1.41 -4.99 -8.19
C PRO A 85 -2.87 -5.25 -8.57
N LEU A 86 -3.20 -6.43 -9.09
CA LEU A 86 -4.59 -6.81 -9.34
C LEU A 86 -5.32 -7.12 -8.05
N GLU A 87 -4.71 -7.94 -7.21
CA GLU A 87 -5.38 -8.55 -6.08
C GLU A 87 -4.39 -8.72 -4.91
N MET A 88 -4.93 -8.73 -3.70
CA MET A 88 -4.19 -9.06 -2.50
C MET A 88 -4.96 -10.12 -1.71
N THR A 89 -4.32 -11.25 -1.43
CA THR A 89 -4.92 -12.39 -0.72
C THR A 89 -4.39 -12.53 0.70
N ASP A 90 -5.15 -13.19 1.58
CA ASP A 90 -4.68 -13.66 2.88
C ASP A 90 -4.06 -15.07 2.81
N ALA A 91 -3.74 -15.65 3.97
CA ALA A 91 -3.03 -16.92 4.09
C ALA A 91 -3.88 -18.11 3.66
N GLU A 92 -5.20 -17.96 3.74
CA GLU A 92 -6.20 -18.92 3.29
C GLU A 92 -6.50 -18.79 1.79
N GLY A 93 -5.89 -17.82 1.10
CA GLY A 93 -6.09 -17.55 -0.32
C GLY A 93 -7.35 -16.73 -0.63
N ALA A 94 -8.02 -16.18 0.38
CA ALA A 94 -9.18 -15.33 0.19
C ALA A 94 -8.74 -13.92 -0.25
N VAL A 95 -9.44 -13.38 -1.25
CA VAL A 95 -9.17 -12.03 -1.78
C VAL A 95 -9.60 -10.97 -0.77
N ARG A 96 -8.61 -10.28 -0.18
CA ARG A 96 -8.82 -9.18 0.79
C ARG A 96 -8.87 -7.81 0.15
N TRP A 97 -8.35 -7.69 -1.06
CA TRP A 97 -8.44 -6.48 -1.85
C TRP A 97 -8.29 -6.82 -3.33
N SER A 98 -9.01 -6.09 -4.20
CA SER A 98 -8.77 -6.11 -5.64
C SER A 98 -8.85 -4.69 -6.19
N GLY A 99 -8.03 -4.39 -7.18
CA GLY A 99 -8.09 -3.15 -7.94
C GLY A 99 -8.49 -3.45 -9.38
N ASP A 100 -9.42 -2.65 -9.90
CA ASP A 100 -9.74 -2.58 -11.32
C ASP A 100 -9.02 -1.35 -11.88
N TYR A 101 -8.07 -1.59 -12.78
CA TYR A 101 -7.27 -0.55 -13.43
C TYR A 101 -7.60 -0.51 -14.92
N GLY A 102 -7.93 0.69 -15.41
CA GLY A 102 -7.99 1.01 -16.82
C GLY A 102 -6.60 1.27 -17.39
N SER A 103 -6.56 1.62 -18.68
CA SER A 103 -5.30 1.96 -19.35
C SER A 103 -4.51 3.03 -18.58
N PHE A 104 -3.19 2.87 -18.53
CA PHE A 104 -2.25 3.78 -17.85
C PHE A 104 -2.47 3.93 -16.33
N GLY A 105 -2.90 2.86 -15.65
CA GLY A 105 -3.01 2.85 -14.19
C GLY A 105 -4.19 3.64 -13.61
N ALA A 106 -5.16 4.03 -14.46
CA ALA A 106 -6.37 4.71 -14.00
C ALA A 106 -7.22 3.76 -13.13
N VAL A 107 -7.46 4.08 -11.85
CA VAL A 107 -8.28 3.23 -10.98
C VAL A 107 -9.76 3.37 -11.36
N ASN A 108 -10.34 2.31 -11.92
CA ASN A 108 -11.76 2.20 -12.26
C ASN A 108 -12.62 1.84 -11.04
N GLY A 109 -12.09 1.00 -10.14
CA GLY A 109 -12.77 0.53 -8.92
C GLY A 109 -11.83 -0.23 -7.99
N GLN A 110 -12.21 -0.37 -6.71
CA GLN A 110 -11.46 -1.18 -5.74
C GLN A 110 -12.40 -1.88 -4.76
N THR A 111 -11.99 -3.05 -4.25
CA THR A 111 -12.76 -3.83 -3.28
C THR A 111 -11.95 -4.08 -2.01
N GLN A 112 -12.63 -4.26 -0.88
CA GLN A 112 -12.02 -4.61 0.39
C GLN A 112 -12.80 -5.77 1.03
N ASP A 113 -12.09 -6.71 1.64
CA ASP A 113 -12.65 -7.85 2.39
C ASP A 113 -13.71 -8.62 1.60
N SER A 114 -13.41 -8.94 0.34
CA SER A 114 -14.22 -9.79 -0.55
C SER A 114 -15.65 -9.31 -0.88
N GLU A 115 -16.07 -8.12 -0.48
CA GLU A 115 -17.34 -7.55 -0.96
C GLU A 115 -17.21 -7.06 -2.41
N GLY A 116 -17.79 -7.82 -3.34
CA GLY A 116 -18.05 -7.41 -4.72
C GLY A 116 -16.79 -7.29 -5.59
N LEU A 117 -16.16 -8.41 -5.93
CA LEU A 117 -15.06 -8.50 -6.90
C LEU A 117 -15.27 -7.57 -8.11
N ARG A 118 -14.24 -6.77 -8.43
CA ARG A 118 -14.05 -6.02 -9.68
C ARG A 118 -15.07 -4.93 -10.04
N HIS A 119 -16.10 -4.69 -9.22
CA HIS A 119 -17.08 -3.62 -9.44
C HIS A 119 -17.45 -2.87 -8.13
N GLY A 120 -16.44 -2.59 -7.29
CA GLY A 120 -16.59 -1.98 -5.96
C GLY A 120 -16.04 -0.55 -5.83
N CYS A 121 -16.57 0.15 -4.82
CA CYS A 121 -16.64 1.60 -4.61
C CYS A 121 -15.36 2.47 -4.73
N LYS A 122 -15.52 3.73 -5.16
CA LYS A 122 -14.48 4.75 -5.43
C LYS A 122 -13.83 5.42 -4.20
N TYR A 123 -13.88 4.83 -3.01
CA TYR A 123 -13.31 5.48 -1.82
C TYR A 123 -11.91 4.97 -1.47
N PRO A 124 -10.95 5.85 -1.14
CA PRO A 124 -9.61 5.42 -0.76
C PRO A 124 -9.63 4.78 0.63
N CYS A 125 -9.35 3.47 0.71
CA CYS A 125 -9.08 2.80 1.97
C CYS A 125 -7.61 3.00 2.40
N LYS A 126 -7.30 2.83 3.70
CA LYS A 126 -5.91 2.97 4.21
C LYS A 126 -4.94 2.02 3.50
N THR A 127 -5.42 0.83 3.11
CA THR A 127 -4.69 -0.17 2.32
C THR A 127 -4.38 0.34 0.91
N ALA A 128 -5.36 0.96 0.23
CA ALA A 128 -5.16 1.53 -1.10
C ALA A 128 -4.13 2.67 -1.09
N HIS A 129 -4.06 3.46 -0.01
CA HIS A 129 -3.09 4.55 0.09
C HIS A 129 -1.65 4.04 0.20
N SER A 130 -1.39 2.96 0.94
CA SER A 130 -0.04 2.39 1.01
C SER A 130 0.34 1.61 -0.24
N LEU A 131 -0.62 0.98 -0.92
CA LEU A 131 -0.40 0.44 -2.27
C LEU A 131 -0.06 1.55 -3.26
N LEU A 132 -0.82 2.63 -3.31
CA LEU A 132 -0.52 3.79 -4.17
C LEU A 132 0.86 4.39 -3.89
N GLU A 133 1.40 4.28 -2.67
CA GLU A 133 2.75 4.74 -2.36
C GLU A 133 3.85 3.82 -2.93
N ILE A 134 3.56 2.53 -3.10
CA ILE A 134 4.44 1.59 -3.82
C ILE A 134 4.37 1.86 -5.32
N PHE A 135 3.14 2.00 -5.87
CA PHE A 135 2.93 1.94 -7.31
C PHE A 135 3.05 3.29 -8.04
N ARG A 136 2.77 4.44 -7.39
CA ARG A 136 2.96 5.77 -8.04
C ARG A 136 4.42 6.14 -8.30
N HIS A 137 5.38 5.41 -7.76
CA HIS A 137 6.81 5.61 -8.05
C HIS A 137 7.38 4.53 -8.99
N THR A 138 6.58 3.52 -9.34
CA THR A 138 6.90 2.52 -10.37
C THR A 138 6.23 2.81 -11.71
N ASP A 139 5.49 3.92 -11.82
CA ASP A 139 4.88 4.36 -13.07
C ASP A 139 5.97 4.60 -14.12
N TYR A 140 6.12 3.64 -15.03
CA TYR A 140 6.54 3.87 -16.41
C TYR A 140 5.47 4.76 -17.08
N VAL A 141 5.47 6.05 -16.77
CA VAL A 141 4.64 7.04 -17.47
C VAL A 141 5.52 8.25 -17.78
N THR A 142 6.07 8.26 -18.99
CA THR A 142 6.23 9.49 -19.78
C THR A 142 4.88 9.92 -20.31
#